data_AF-A0A6B0YX68-F1
#
_entry.id   AF-A0A6B0YX68-F1
#
_cell.length_a   1.000
_cell.length_b   1.000
_cell.length_c   1.000
_cell.angle_alpha   90.00
_cell.angle_beta   90.00
_cell.angle_gamma   90.00
#
_symmetry.space_group_name_H-M   'P 1'
#
loop_
_entity.id
_entity.type
_entity.pdbx_description
1 polymer ?
#
loop_
_entity_poly.entity_id
_entity_poly.type
_entity_poly.pdbx_seq_one_letter_code
_entity_poly.pdbx_strand_id
1 'polypeptide(L)'
;MGWTKHLGKDNRGSRPRCVLLLDGGKEEVAARLTRLVGVEDVTIAGDDIWQPRGKPVQKLDGSWDTTTAEEVELDKPTDLLPLSTSERLRNWWLAASENRPRTPNWDIASTCTIRGAKGLLLVEAKAHWNELARSSEGKRLAKSASVGTLKNHEKIGTAIEEAAVGLRAATGGSWRIARDTHYQLSNRFAWSWKLASLGTPVVLVYLGFLYATDIAKGGNLFHSEAHWERIVKGHCEGVVDSSCWGQWLDVNRVPMLPLIRALNQPFRNCGD
;
A
#
# COMPACT_ATOMS: atom_id res chain seq x y z
N MET A 1 18.49 19.65 -13.00
CA MET A 1 18.35 18.85 -11.75
C MET A 1 16.93 18.31 -11.69
N GLY A 2 16.76 16.99 -11.75
CA GLY A 2 15.43 16.35 -11.83
C GLY A 2 14.58 16.52 -10.56
N TRP A 3 13.25 16.46 -10.73
CA TRP A 3 12.24 16.51 -9.66
C TRP A 3 12.45 15.45 -8.56
N THR A 4 13.13 14.35 -8.89
CA THR A 4 13.39 13.19 -8.02
C THR A 4 14.16 13.56 -6.76
N LYS A 5 15.07 14.56 -6.81
CA LYS A 5 15.79 15.03 -5.63
C LYS A 5 14.87 15.59 -4.54
N HIS A 6 13.65 15.97 -4.91
CA HIS A 6 12.64 16.48 -3.98
C HIS A 6 11.77 15.39 -3.35
N LEU A 7 11.98 14.11 -3.71
CA LEU A 7 11.37 12.97 -3.01
C LEU A 7 12.10 12.61 -1.70
N GLY A 8 13.25 13.24 -1.42
CA GLY A 8 14.05 12.95 -0.24
C GLY A 8 14.87 11.66 -0.37
N LYS A 9 14.91 10.86 0.70
CA LYS A 9 15.75 9.65 0.79
C LYS A 9 15.32 8.53 -0.16
N ASP A 10 14.05 8.54 -0.56
CA ASP A 10 13.43 7.51 -1.39
C ASP A 10 13.29 7.99 -2.84
N ASN A 11 14.32 8.67 -3.36
CA ASN A 11 14.35 9.23 -4.72
C ASN A 11 14.65 8.19 -5.82
N ARG A 12 14.67 6.90 -5.47
CA ARG A 12 14.95 5.75 -6.32
C ARG A 12 14.01 4.60 -5.94
N GLY A 13 13.91 3.59 -6.80
CA GLY A 13 13.13 2.38 -6.54
C GLY A 13 11.64 2.54 -6.84
N SER A 14 10.78 2.06 -5.94
CA SER A 14 9.32 2.04 -6.16
C SER A 14 8.71 3.43 -6.12
N ARG A 15 9.10 4.27 -5.15
CA ARG A 15 8.50 5.60 -4.94
C ARG A 15 8.49 6.51 -6.18
N PRO A 16 9.61 6.80 -6.87
CA PRO A 16 9.56 7.62 -8.09
C PRO A 16 8.73 6.98 -9.21
N ARG A 17 8.62 5.65 -9.24
CA ARG A 17 7.78 4.95 -10.23
C ARG A 17 6.29 5.04 -9.89
N CYS A 18 5.91 4.98 -8.63
CA CYS A 18 4.55 5.28 -8.18
C CYS A 18 4.15 6.71 -8.56
N VAL A 19 5.04 7.67 -8.29
CA VAL A 19 4.83 9.06 -8.69
C VAL A 19 4.67 9.20 -10.21
N LEU A 20 5.51 8.53 -11.01
CA LEU A 20 5.40 8.54 -12.46
C LEU A 20 4.12 7.89 -12.98
N LEU A 21 3.67 6.81 -12.34
CA LEU A 21 2.42 6.13 -12.69
C LEU A 21 1.20 7.05 -12.53
N LEU A 22 1.27 7.98 -11.57
CA LEU A 22 0.19 8.92 -11.23
C LEU A 22 0.40 10.34 -11.77
N ASP A 23 1.44 10.57 -12.57
CA ASP A 23 1.75 11.87 -13.18
C ASP A 23 1.05 12.04 -14.54
N GLY A 24 0.34 13.15 -14.75
CA GLY A 24 -0.31 13.45 -16.04
C GLY A 24 -1.78 13.84 -15.90
N GLY A 25 -2.53 13.75 -17.00
CA GLY A 25 -3.96 14.08 -17.03
C GLY A 25 -4.81 13.06 -16.27
N LYS A 26 -5.90 13.52 -15.65
CA LYS A 26 -6.76 12.68 -14.80
C LYS A 26 -7.28 11.42 -15.49
N GLU A 27 -7.79 11.55 -16.72
CA GLU A 27 -8.28 10.39 -17.50
C GLU A 27 -7.16 9.40 -17.83
N GLU A 28 -5.94 9.88 -18.09
CA GLU A 28 -4.80 9.02 -18.39
C GLU A 28 -4.37 8.23 -17.15
N VAL A 29 -4.31 8.89 -15.99
CA VAL A 29 -4.00 8.26 -14.71
C VAL A 29 -5.06 7.21 -14.35
N ALA A 30 -6.34 7.59 -14.45
CA ALA A 30 -7.48 6.70 -14.20
C ALA A 30 -7.43 5.45 -15.10
N ALA A 31 -7.12 5.63 -16.39
CA ALA A 31 -6.96 4.52 -17.32
C ALA A 31 -5.75 3.62 -16.98
N ARG A 32 -4.62 4.20 -16.54
CA ARG A 32 -3.46 3.42 -16.07
C ARG A 32 -3.77 2.61 -14.82
N LEU A 33 -4.46 3.21 -13.84
CA LEU A 33 -4.89 2.51 -12.62
C LEU A 33 -5.91 1.41 -12.89
N THR A 34 -6.90 1.67 -13.76
CA THR A 34 -7.88 0.66 -14.17
C THR A 34 -7.20 -0.53 -14.86
N ARG A 35 -6.23 -0.26 -15.76
CA ARG A 35 -5.42 -1.32 -16.38
C ARG A 35 -4.54 -2.07 -15.38
N LEU A 36 -3.97 -1.37 -14.40
CA LEU A 36 -3.18 -2.00 -13.34
C LEU A 36 -4.03 -3.01 -12.56
N VAL A 37 -5.27 -2.63 -12.20
CA VAL A 37 -6.19 -3.55 -11.53
C VAL A 37 -6.59 -4.69 -12.47
N GLY A 38 -7.05 -4.39 -13.69
CA GLY A 38 -7.35 -5.39 -14.70
C GLY A 38 -8.47 -6.36 -14.30
N VAL A 39 -9.50 -5.86 -13.61
CA VAL A 39 -10.67 -6.61 -13.16
C VAL A 39 -11.90 -5.85 -13.63
N GLU A 40 -12.82 -6.52 -14.34
CA GLU A 40 -13.97 -5.91 -15.01
C GLU A 40 -14.85 -5.07 -14.07
N ASP A 41 -15.14 -5.60 -12.88
CA ASP A 41 -15.97 -4.93 -11.87
C ASP A 41 -15.23 -3.85 -11.06
N VAL A 42 -14.03 -3.45 -11.46
CA VAL A 42 -13.26 -2.39 -10.81
C VAL A 42 -12.89 -1.31 -11.80
N THR A 43 -13.35 -0.09 -11.55
CA THR A 43 -13.08 1.06 -12.42
C THR A 43 -12.59 2.25 -11.60
N ILE A 44 -11.56 2.92 -12.12
CA ILE A 44 -11.10 4.23 -11.66
C ILE A 44 -11.45 5.23 -12.76
N ALA A 45 -12.12 6.32 -12.40
CA ALA A 45 -12.54 7.38 -13.30
C ALA A 45 -11.72 8.67 -13.08
N GLY A 46 -11.77 9.62 -14.03
CA GLY A 46 -11.01 10.88 -13.91
C GLY A 46 -11.50 11.82 -12.80
N ASP A 47 -12.67 11.58 -12.20
CA ASP A 47 -13.17 12.30 -11.04
C ASP A 47 -12.83 11.60 -9.70
N ASP A 48 -12.27 10.40 -9.74
CA ASP A 48 -11.72 9.75 -8.55
C ASP A 48 -10.50 10.51 -8.01
N ILE A 49 -10.20 10.28 -6.75
CA ILE A 49 -9.12 10.92 -6.02
C ILE A 49 -8.02 9.90 -5.80
N TRP A 50 -6.76 10.29 -6.00
CA TRP A 50 -5.60 9.43 -5.72
C TRP A 50 -4.45 10.19 -5.07
N GLN A 51 -3.62 9.43 -4.37
CA GLN A 51 -2.36 9.89 -3.79
C GLN A 51 -1.26 8.83 -4.04
N PRO A 52 -0.03 9.23 -4.41
CA PRO A 52 0.39 10.60 -4.75
C PRO A 52 -0.33 11.17 -5.98
N ARG A 53 -0.37 12.48 -6.14
CA ARG A 53 -1.04 13.19 -7.26
C ARG A 53 -0.15 13.40 -8.48
N GLY A 54 1.14 13.10 -8.39
CA GLY A 54 2.11 13.24 -9.49
C GLY A 54 3.44 13.80 -9.03
N LYS A 55 4.27 14.27 -9.97
CA LYS A 55 5.61 14.78 -9.66
C LYS A 55 5.56 16.03 -8.78
N PRO A 56 6.59 16.27 -7.94
CA PRO A 56 6.83 17.59 -7.38
C PRO A 56 6.84 18.65 -8.48
N VAL A 57 6.24 19.81 -8.21
CA VAL A 57 6.08 20.89 -9.19
C VAL A 57 6.96 22.06 -8.79
N GLN A 58 7.77 22.57 -9.71
CA GLN A 58 8.52 23.80 -9.47
C GLN A 58 7.59 25.00 -9.58
N LYS A 59 7.56 25.83 -8.52
CA LYS A 59 6.80 27.08 -8.47
C LYS A 59 7.56 28.20 -9.17
N LEU A 60 6.85 29.30 -9.46
CA LEU A 60 7.40 30.48 -10.14
C LEU A 60 8.58 31.13 -9.38
N ASP A 61 8.59 31.04 -8.06
CA ASP A 61 9.66 31.54 -7.19
C ASP A 61 10.89 30.61 -7.13
N GLY A 62 10.89 29.52 -7.91
CA GLY A 62 11.96 28.52 -7.95
C GLY A 62 11.88 27.47 -6.84
N SER A 63 10.98 27.62 -5.86
CA SER A 63 10.71 26.59 -4.84
C SER A 63 9.97 25.39 -5.43
N TRP A 64 9.92 24.28 -4.69
CA TRP A 64 9.25 23.07 -5.14
C TRP A 64 8.07 22.73 -4.24
N ASP A 65 6.92 22.47 -4.85
CA ASP A 65 5.79 21.83 -4.20
C ASP A 65 5.99 20.32 -4.22
N THR A 66 6.24 19.73 -3.05
CA THR A 66 6.39 18.28 -2.89
C THR A 66 5.11 17.58 -2.50
N THR A 67 4.04 18.32 -2.18
CA THR A 67 2.77 17.76 -1.67
C THR A 67 2.04 16.90 -2.70
N THR A 68 2.36 17.07 -3.99
CA THR A 68 1.87 16.21 -5.06
C THR A 68 2.47 14.81 -5.03
N ALA A 69 3.64 14.63 -4.41
CA ALA A 69 4.36 13.36 -4.33
C ALA A 69 4.29 12.69 -2.94
N GLU A 70 3.39 13.16 -2.08
CA GLU A 70 3.16 12.59 -0.76
C GLU A 70 2.36 11.29 -0.84
N GLU A 71 2.84 10.28 -0.13
CA GLU A 71 2.12 9.02 0.12
C GLU A 71 1.03 9.24 1.17
N VAL A 72 0.01 8.39 1.16
CA VAL A 72 -1.14 8.57 2.05
C VAL A 72 -0.99 7.81 3.37
N GLU A 73 -1.45 8.44 4.45
CA GLU A 73 -1.80 7.79 5.72
C GLU A 73 -3.31 7.91 5.94
N LEU A 74 -4.04 6.79 5.88
CA LEU A 74 -5.51 6.78 5.84
C LEU A 74 -6.19 7.17 7.17
N ASP A 75 -5.43 7.27 8.26
CA ASP A 75 -5.94 7.77 9.55
C ASP A 75 -5.95 9.30 9.65
N LYS A 76 -5.35 9.99 8.67
CA LYS A 76 -5.36 11.45 8.59
C LYS A 76 -6.55 11.92 7.76
N PRO A 77 -6.99 13.19 7.94
CA PRO A 77 -7.96 13.80 7.04
C PRO A 77 -7.43 13.75 5.60
N THR A 78 -8.16 13.07 4.72
CA THR A 78 -7.88 12.96 3.28
C THR A 78 -9.21 12.92 2.56
N ASP A 79 -9.23 13.28 1.27
CA ASP A 79 -10.44 13.18 0.46
C ASP A 79 -10.73 11.72 0.02
N LEU A 80 -9.84 10.77 0.36
CA LEU A 80 -9.99 9.34 0.04
C LEU A 80 -11.00 8.62 0.96
N LEU A 81 -11.18 9.11 2.18
CA LEU A 81 -12.04 8.49 3.19
C LEU A 81 -12.80 9.54 4.00
N PRO A 82 -14.06 9.28 4.37
CA PRO A 82 -14.77 10.12 5.34
C PRO A 82 -14.00 10.20 6.66
N LEU A 83 -13.96 11.39 7.27
CA LEU A 83 -13.24 11.63 8.53
C LEU A 83 -13.62 10.64 9.63
N SER A 84 -14.91 10.30 9.76
CA SER A 84 -15.40 9.32 10.73
C SER A 84 -14.79 7.93 10.54
N THR A 85 -14.50 7.54 9.30
CA THR A 85 -13.86 6.24 9.00
C THR A 85 -12.37 6.30 9.35
N SER A 86 -11.69 7.39 9.00
CA SER A 86 -10.28 7.61 9.37
C SER A 86 -10.07 7.62 10.88
N GLU A 87 -10.95 8.25 11.65
CA GLU A 87 -10.91 8.25 13.12
C GLU A 87 -11.12 6.84 13.70
N ARG A 88 -12.04 6.06 13.14
CA ARG A 88 -12.26 4.67 13.55
C ARG A 88 -11.03 3.79 13.26
N LEU A 89 -10.37 3.98 12.11
CA LEU A 89 -9.13 3.29 11.79
C LEU A 89 -8.01 3.66 12.76
N ARG A 90 -7.88 4.97 13.05
CA ARG A 90 -6.90 5.48 14.01
C ARG A 90 -7.07 4.86 15.39
N ASN A 91 -8.29 4.90 15.92
CA ASN A 91 -8.62 4.41 17.27
C ASN A 91 -8.53 2.89 17.37
N TRP A 92 -8.78 2.19 16.26
CA TRP A 92 -8.57 0.76 16.16
C TRP A 92 -7.08 0.40 16.18
N TRP A 93 -6.23 1.16 15.49
CA TRP A 93 -4.81 0.84 15.32
C TRP A 93 -3.92 1.36 16.46
N LEU A 94 -4.25 2.50 17.05
CA LEU A 94 -3.40 3.23 18.01
C LEU A 94 -4.12 3.40 19.36
N ALA A 95 -3.36 3.27 20.44
CA ALA A 95 -3.84 3.44 21.81
C ALA A 95 -3.44 4.79 22.44
N ALA A 96 -2.38 5.43 21.95
CA ALA A 96 -1.89 6.71 22.46
C ALA A 96 -1.39 7.60 21.32
N SER A 97 -1.62 8.90 21.41
CA SER A 97 -1.15 9.91 20.45
C SER A 97 0.27 10.42 20.74
N GLU A 98 0.85 10.03 21.87
CA GLU A 98 2.22 10.37 22.27
C GLU A 98 3.25 9.94 21.22
N ASN A 99 4.25 10.80 20.99
CA ASN A 99 5.33 10.58 20.02
C ASN A 99 4.90 10.48 18.55
N ARG A 100 3.70 10.97 18.20
CA ARG A 100 3.19 11.01 16.81
C ARG A 100 3.34 9.63 16.12
N PRO A 101 2.70 8.59 16.68
CA PRO A 101 2.83 7.25 16.13
C PRO A 101 2.34 7.24 14.68
N ARG A 102 3.04 6.51 13.81
CA ARG A 102 2.66 6.37 12.41
C ARG A 102 1.70 5.20 12.25
N THR A 103 0.68 5.40 11.44
CA THR A 103 -0.11 4.34 10.83
C THR A 103 0.61 3.84 9.58
N PRO A 104 0.14 2.76 8.96
CA PRO A 104 0.73 2.30 7.71
C PRO A 104 0.48 3.33 6.60
N ASN A 105 1.55 3.71 5.90
CA ASN A 105 1.51 4.48 4.66
C ASN A 105 1.23 3.56 3.47
N TRP A 106 0.66 4.10 2.39
CA TRP A 106 0.45 3.39 1.13
C TRP A 106 1.20 4.07 0.00
N ASP A 107 1.88 3.28 -0.83
CA ASP A 107 2.64 3.80 -1.98
C ASP A 107 1.71 4.47 -3.00
N ILE A 108 0.52 3.90 -3.18
CA ILE A 108 -0.60 4.51 -3.91
C ILE A 108 -1.90 4.18 -3.18
N ALA A 109 -2.80 5.16 -3.10
CA ALA A 109 -4.22 4.93 -2.83
C ALA A 109 -5.09 5.72 -3.81
N SER A 110 -6.23 5.15 -4.19
CA SER A 110 -7.23 5.81 -5.03
C SER A 110 -8.64 5.47 -4.57
N THR A 111 -9.58 6.41 -4.64
CA THR A 111 -10.99 6.02 -4.72
C THR A 111 -11.24 5.28 -6.03
N CYS A 112 -12.22 4.39 -6.02
CA CYS A 112 -12.63 3.67 -7.20
C CYS A 112 -14.07 3.17 -7.05
N THR A 113 -14.61 2.59 -8.11
CA THR A 113 -15.87 1.84 -8.06
C THR A 113 -15.55 0.35 -8.10
N ILE A 114 -16.05 -0.40 -7.12
CA ILE A 114 -15.89 -1.85 -6.98
C ILE A 114 -17.28 -2.47 -6.92
N ARG A 115 -17.64 -3.31 -7.91
CA ARG A 115 -18.97 -3.94 -8.02
C ARG A 115 -20.13 -2.94 -7.87
N GLY A 116 -19.97 -1.76 -8.48
CA GLY A 116 -20.97 -0.67 -8.45
C GLY A 116 -20.98 0.18 -7.17
N ALA A 117 -20.16 -0.12 -6.16
CA ALA A 117 -20.04 0.65 -4.93
C ALA A 117 -18.74 1.46 -4.88
N LYS A 118 -18.75 2.63 -4.24
CA LYS A 118 -17.53 3.40 -3.98
C LYS A 118 -16.63 2.64 -3.00
N GLY A 119 -15.35 2.53 -3.32
CA GLY A 119 -14.34 1.82 -2.54
C GLY A 119 -12.94 2.39 -2.72
N LEU A 120 -11.94 1.60 -2.33
CA LEU A 120 -10.53 1.98 -2.37
C LEU A 120 -9.67 0.98 -3.14
N LEU A 121 -8.80 1.51 -3.99
CA LEU A 121 -7.60 0.83 -4.46
C LEU A 121 -6.44 1.21 -3.54
N LEU A 122 -5.76 0.21 -2.98
CA LEU A 122 -4.58 0.37 -2.13
C LEU A 122 -3.41 -0.41 -2.71
N VAL A 123 -2.24 0.21 -2.84
CA VAL A 123 -1.07 -0.40 -3.46
C VAL A 123 0.11 -0.38 -2.51
N GLU A 124 0.75 -1.55 -2.37
CA GLU A 124 2.10 -1.71 -1.83
C GLU A 124 3.03 -2.03 -3.00
N ALA A 125 4.03 -1.19 -3.26
CA ALA A 125 4.90 -1.28 -4.40
C ALA A 125 6.35 -1.59 -4.00
N LYS A 126 6.94 -2.59 -4.65
CA LYS A 126 8.35 -2.98 -4.48
C LYS A 126 9.10 -2.88 -5.80
N ALA A 127 10.39 -2.56 -5.73
CA ALA A 127 11.24 -2.46 -6.92
C ALA A 127 12.40 -3.46 -6.93
N HIS A 128 12.69 -4.12 -5.80
CA HIS A 128 13.66 -5.21 -5.74
C HIS A 128 13.34 -6.22 -4.63
N TRP A 129 13.77 -7.48 -4.80
CA TRP A 129 13.34 -8.56 -3.90
C TRP A 129 13.93 -8.48 -2.49
N ASN A 130 15.10 -7.84 -2.29
CA ASN A 130 15.65 -7.64 -0.94
C ASN A 130 14.74 -6.79 -0.03
N GLU A 131 13.83 -5.98 -0.58
CA GLU A 131 12.82 -5.26 0.22
C GLU A 131 11.86 -6.25 0.89
N LEU A 132 11.52 -7.34 0.21
CA LEU A 132 10.66 -8.40 0.75
C LEU A 132 11.40 -9.33 1.71
N ALA A 133 12.65 -9.67 1.42
CA ALA A 133 13.46 -10.47 2.34
C ALA A 133 13.62 -9.78 3.71
N ARG A 134 13.77 -8.45 3.72
CA ARG A 134 13.81 -7.64 4.95
C ARG A 134 12.44 -7.48 5.60
N SER A 135 11.34 -7.64 4.86
CA SER A 135 9.99 -7.49 5.38
C SER A 135 9.46 -8.73 6.11
N SER A 136 10.21 -9.82 6.21
CA SER A 136 9.85 -10.98 7.04
C SER A 136 9.97 -10.70 8.54
N GLU A 137 10.60 -9.59 8.92
CA GLU A 137 10.73 -9.16 10.30
C GLU A 137 9.41 -8.63 10.90
N GLY A 138 9.29 -8.78 12.22
CA GLY A 138 8.24 -8.16 13.00
C GLY A 138 8.45 -6.67 13.24
N LYS A 139 7.43 -6.03 13.82
CA LYS A 139 7.56 -4.67 14.34
C LYS A 139 8.57 -4.68 15.49
N ARG A 140 9.66 -3.93 15.36
CA ARG A 140 10.69 -3.85 16.41
C ARG A 140 10.30 -2.85 17.49
N LEU A 141 10.61 -3.17 18.75
CA LEU A 141 10.62 -2.23 19.87
C LEU A 141 12.05 -1.75 20.13
N ALA A 142 12.21 -0.45 20.39
CA ALA A 142 13.46 0.07 20.93
C ALA A 142 13.61 -0.37 22.40
N LYS A 143 14.86 -0.60 22.85
CA LYS A 143 15.16 -1.05 24.23
C LYS A 143 14.63 -0.09 25.31
N SER A 144 14.49 1.20 25.00
CA SER A 144 14.00 2.26 25.87
C SER A 144 12.65 2.83 25.41
N ALA A 145 11.77 1.98 24.85
CA ALA A 145 10.46 2.40 24.38
C ALA A 145 9.61 3.04 25.50
N SER A 146 9.00 4.18 25.21
CA SER A 146 8.07 4.84 26.14
C SER A 146 6.83 3.98 26.41
N VAL A 147 6.11 4.26 27.50
CA VAL A 147 4.84 3.59 27.83
C VAL A 147 3.83 3.71 26.68
N GLY A 148 3.70 4.89 26.06
CA GLY A 148 2.84 5.09 24.89
C GLY A 148 3.26 4.25 23.68
N THR A 149 4.57 4.08 23.46
CA THR A 149 5.10 3.20 22.40
C THR A 149 4.75 1.73 22.66
N LEU A 150 4.87 1.26 23.90
CA LEU A 150 4.50 -0.11 24.29
C LEU A 150 3.00 -0.36 24.12
N LYS A 151 2.15 0.56 24.60
CA LYS A 151 0.69 0.48 24.41
C LYS A 151 0.29 0.45 22.93
N ASN A 152 0.90 1.28 22.09
CA ASN A 152 0.67 1.26 20.64
C ASN A 152 1.13 -0.06 20.02
N HIS A 153 2.26 -0.61 20.49
CA HIS A 153 2.78 -1.88 19.99
C HIS A 153 1.84 -3.05 20.33
N GLU A 154 1.28 -3.09 21.54
CA GLU A 154 0.26 -4.06 21.95
C GLU A 154 -1.03 -3.89 21.15
N LYS A 155 -1.55 -2.65 21.04
CA LYS A 155 -2.78 -2.36 20.30
C LYS A 155 -2.72 -2.81 18.85
N ILE A 156 -1.58 -2.62 18.19
CA ILE A 156 -1.34 -3.09 16.82
C ILE A 156 -1.33 -4.61 16.74
N GLY A 157 -0.78 -5.30 17.73
CA GLY A 157 -0.85 -6.76 17.82
C GLY A 157 -2.29 -7.24 17.91
N THR A 158 -3.09 -6.64 18.79
CA THR A 158 -4.52 -6.94 18.92
C THR A 158 -5.29 -6.64 17.63
N ALA A 159 -5.00 -5.52 16.97
CA ALA A 159 -5.64 -5.15 15.71
C ALA A 159 -5.35 -6.15 14.58
N ILE A 160 -4.10 -6.61 14.46
CA ILE A 160 -3.73 -7.62 13.46
C ILE A 160 -4.37 -8.97 13.78
N GLU A 161 -4.43 -9.38 15.05
CA GLU A 161 -5.11 -10.63 15.44
C GLU A 161 -6.62 -10.57 15.18
N GLU A 162 -7.28 -9.45 15.48
CA GLU A 162 -8.69 -9.23 15.15
C GLU A 162 -8.93 -9.41 13.65
N ALA A 163 -8.06 -8.84 12.80
CA ALA A 163 -8.14 -9.01 11.36
C ALA A 163 -7.88 -10.45 10.92
N ALA A 164 -6.93 -11.15 11.54
CA ALA A 164 -6.66 -12.56 11.25
C ALA A 164 -7.90 -13.42 11.54
N VAL A 165 -8.56 -13.21 12.69
CA VAL A 165 -9.83 -13.88 13.04
C VAL A 165 -10.91 -13.56 12.01
N GLY A 166 -11.09 -12.29 11.65
CA GLY A 166 -12.10 -11.88 10.68
C GLY A 166 -11.87 -12.44 9.28
N LEU A 167 -10.62 -12.51 8.82
CA LEU A 167 -10.27 -13.12 7.53
C LEU A 167 -10.48 -14.64 7.54
N ARG A 168 -10.14 -15.34 8.62
CA ARG A 168 -10.48 -16.77 8.79
C ARG A 168 -11.98 -16.99 8.73
N ALA A 169 -12.76 -16.16 9.40
CA ALA A 169 -14.23 -16.25 9.38
C ALA A 169 -14.81 -15.98 7.98
N ALA A 170 -14.26 -15.01 7.24
CA ALA A 170 -14.75 -14.65 5.91
C ALA A 170 -14.41 -15.69 4.82
N THR A 171 -13.31 -16.45 4.99
CA THR A 171 -12.76 -17.29 3.92
C THR A 171 -12.76 -18.78 4.23
N GLY A 172 -12.87 -19.17 5.51
CA GLY A 172 -12.58 -20.54 5.97
C GLY A 172 -11.10 -20.93 5.86
N GLY A 173 -10.25 -19.99 5.45
CA GLY A 173 -8.86 -20.19 5.09
C GLY A 173 -7.87 -20.08 6.25
N SER A 174 -6.60 -20.35 5.98
CA SER A 174 -5.51 -20.23 6.97
C SER A 174 -4.86 -18.86 6.94
N TRP A 175 -5.19 -18.01 7.92
CA TRP A 175 -4.56 -16.70 8.11
C TRP A 175 -3.75 -16.67 9.40
N ARG A 176 -2.46 -16.34 9.29
CA ARG A 176 -1.49 -16.22 10.40
C ARG A 176 -0.73 -14.89 10.37
N ILE A 177 -1.36 -13.86 9.82
CA ILE A 177 -0.82 -12.49 9.88
C ILE A 177 -0.57 -12.09 11.32
N ALA A 178 0.56 -11.45 11.57
CA ALA A 178 1.02 -11.13 12.92
C ALA A 178 1.81 -9.81 12.94
N ARG A 179 1.89 -9.18 14.11
CA ARG A 179 2.77 -8.03 14.32
C ARG A 179 4.24 -8.44 14.33
N ASP A 180 4.53 -9.61 14.88
CA ASP A 180 5.89 -10.04 15.26
C ASP A 180 6.64 -10.75 14.13
N THR A 181 5.97 -11.03 13.01
CA THR A 181 6.57 -11.50 11.78
C THR A 181 5.86 -10.86 10.60
N HIS A 182 6.58 -10.65 9.50
CA HIS A 182 5.99 -10.15 8.25
C HIS A 182 5.18 -8.84 8.42
N TYR A 183 5.64 -7.90 9.27
CA TYR A 183 4.79 -6.79 9.74
C TYR A 183 4.22 -5.92 8.62
N GLN A 184 4.99 -5.68 7.55
CA GLN A 184 4.49 -4.95 6.39
C GLN A 184 3.33 -5.69 5.72
N LEU A 185 3.54 -6.97 5.38
CA LEU A 185 2.50 -7.84 4.80
C LEU A 185 1.26 -7.90 5.69
N SER A 186 1.45 -8.21 6.97
CA SER A 186 0.38 -8.36 7.96
C SER A 186 -0.45 -7.09 8.09
N ASN A 187 0.19 -5.91 8.09
CA ASN A 187 -0.55 -4.66 8.22
C ASN A 187 -1.38 -4.31 6.97
N ARG A 188 -0.94 -4.67 5.75
CA ARG A 188 -1.71 -4.40 4.53
C ARG A 188 -3.00 -5.19 4.50
N PHE A 189 -2.93 -6.48 4.84
CA PHE A 189 -4.11 -7.33 4.95
C PHE A 189 -5.01 -6.89 6.11
N ALA A 190 -4.44 -6.55 7.27
CA ALA A 190 -5.23 -6.09 8.42
C ALA A 190 -6.01 -4.81 8.12
N TRP A 191 -5.37 -3.81 7.51
CA TRP A 191 -6.04 -2.55 7.15
C TRP A 191 -7.08 -2.72 6.05
N SER A 192 -6.80 -3.54 5.04
CA SER A 192 -7.75 -3.85 3.98
C SER A 192 -8.99 -4.56 4.53
N TRP A 193 -8.79 -5.55 5.41
CA TRP A 193 -9.89 -6.20 6.12
C TRP A 193 -10.67 -5.20 6.98
N LYS A 194 -9.98 -4.31 7.71
CA LYS A 194 -10.66 -3.37 8.59
C LYS A 194 -11.55 -2.43 7.79
N LEU A 195 -11.04 -1.84 6.71
CA LEU A 195 -11.83 -1.02 5.79
C LEU A 195 -13.08 -1.76 5.28
N ALA A 196 -12.92 -3.00 4.83
CA ALA A 196 -14.05 -3.82 4.38
C ALA A 196 -15.06 -4.08 5.52
N SER A 197 -14.60 -4.41 6.72
CA SER A 197 -15.47 -4.57 7.91
C SER A 197 -16.20 -3.29 8.32
N LEU A 198 -15.68 -2.13 7.91
CA LEU A 198 -16.27 -0.82 8.14
C LEU A 198 -17.24 -0.39 7.02
N GLY A 199 -17.40 -1.19 5.97
CA GLY A 199 -18.31 -0.91 4.86
C GLY A 199 -17.63 -0.41 3.58
N THR A 200 -16.30 -0.31 3.54
CA THR A 200 -15.57 0.20 2.37
C THR A 200 -15.00 -0.97 1.56
N PRO A 201 -15.48 -1.23 0.33
CA PRO A 201 -14.85 -2.17 -0.60
C PRO A 201 -13.37 -1.86 -0.83
N VAL A 202 -12.52 -2.89 -0.93
CA VAL A 202 -11.07 -2.70 -1.10
C VAL A 202 -10.50 -3.59 -2.21
N VAL A 203 -9.66 -3.03 -3.07
CA VAL A 203 -8.71 -3.77 -3.89
C VAL A 203 -7.31 -3.51 -3.34
N LEU A 204 -6.62 -4.56 -2.92
CA LEU A 204 -5.25 -4.51 -2.40
C LEU A 204 -4.29 -5.05 -3.46
N VAL A 205 -3.41 -4.20 -4.01
CA VAL A 205 -2.44 -4.58 -5.03
C VAL A 205 -1.02 -4.64 -4.45
N TYR A 206 -0.38 -5.79 -4.59
CA TYR A 206 1.06 -5.94 -4.45
C TYR A 206 1.72 -5.74 -5.82
N LEU A 207 2.32 -4.56 -6.01
CA LEU A 207 2.91 -4.12 -7.27
C LEU A 207 4.42 -4.35 -7.30
N GLY A 208 4.90 -5.12 -8.26
CA GLY A 208 6.32 -5.29 -8.57
C GLY A 208 6.73 -4.43 -9.76
N PHE A 209 7.62 -3.45 -9.57
CA PHE A 209 8.20 -2.73 -10.69
C PHE A 209 9.31 -3.55 -11.36
N LEU A 210 9.11 -3.87 -12.63
CA LEU A 210 10.06 -4.65 -13.41
C LEU A 210 11.24 -3.78 -13.86
N TYR A 211 12.43 -4.39 -13.93
CA TYR A 211 13.66 -3.80 -14.47
C TYR A 211 14.04 -2.46 -13.83
N ALA A 212 13.94 -2.37 -12.49
CA ALA A 212 14.24 -1.14 -11.78
C ALA A 212 15.75 -0.85 -11.65
N THR A 213 16.43 -0.54 -12.76
CA THR A 213 17.90 -0.49 -12.83
C THR A 213 18.56 0.61 -11.99
N ASP A 214 17.85 1.66 -11.59
CA ASP A 214 18.34 2.77 -10.77
C ASP A 214 18.74 2.39 -9.34
N ILE A 215 18.26 1.25 -8.84
CA ILE A 215 18.49 0.76 -7.48
C ILE A 215 19.44 -0.46 -7.41
N ALA A 216 19.80 -1.06 -8.53
CA ALA A 216 20.60 -2.29 -8.50
C ALA A 216 22.11 -2.00 -8.51
N LYS A 217 22.75 -2.23 -7.36
CA LYS A 217 24.07 -2.86 -7.34
C LYS A 217 23.84 -4.38 -7.15
N GLY A 218 24.03 -5.19 -8.19
CA GLY A 218 24.09 -6.66 -8.08
C GLY A 218 22.82 -7.47 -8.37
N GLY A 219 22.09 -7.23 -9.47
CA GLY A 219 21.21 -8.24 -10.10
C GLY A 219 19.87 -8.59 -9.43
N ASN A 220 19.51 -7.95 -8.33
CA ASN A 220 18.33 -8.31 -7.52
C ASN A 220 16.98 -7.73 -8.01
N LEU A 221 16.81 -7.60 -9.33
CA LEU A 221 15.64 -6.97 -9.96
C LEU A 221 14.51 -7.97 -10.21
N PHE A 222 13.30 -7.45 -10.38
CA PHE A 222 12.20 -8.23 -10.96
C PHE A 222 12.30 -8.18 -12.48
N HIS A 223 12.28 -9.36 -13.11
CA HIS A 223 12.50 -9.51 -14.56
C HIS A 223 11.27 -10.01 -15.32
N SER A 224 10.21 -10.41 -14.61
CA SER A 224 8.95 -10.82 -15.19
C SER A 224 7.86 -10.79 -14.12
N GLU A 225 6.61 -10.73 -14.56
CA GLU A 225 5.44 -10.86 -13.69
C GLU A 225 5.44 -12.21 -12.95
N ALA A 226 5.71 -13.31 -13.65
CA ALA A 226 5.79 -14.64 -13.03
C ALA A 226 6.89 -14.74 -11.95
N HIS A 227 8.02 -14.03 -12.13
CA HIS A 227 9.04 -13.96 -11.09
C HIS A 227 8.54 -13.18 -9.88
N TRP A 228 7.92 -12.01 -10.08
CA TRP A 228 7.33 -11.22 -9.00
C TRP A 228 6.28 -12.02 -8.23
N GLU A 229 5.36 -12.68 -8.94
CA GLU A 229 4.30 -13.48 -8.33
C GLU A 229 4.83 -14.61 -7.47
N ARG A 230 5.83 -15.34 -7.95
CA ARG A 230 6.49 -16.40 -7.17
C ARG A 230 7.10 -15.84 -5.88
N ILE A 231 7.76 -14.69 -5.96
CA ILE A 231 8.42 -14.05 -4.81
C ILE A 231 7.38 -13.59 -3.78
N VAL A 232 6.27 -12.97 -4.21
CA VAL A 232 5.19 -12.58 -3.29
C VAL A 232 4.56 -13.80 -2.65
N LYS A 233 4.19 -14.82 -3.43
CA LYS A 233 3.58 -16.05 -2.91
C LYS A 233 4.49 -16.78 -1.92
N GLY A 234 5.78 -16.87 -2.22
CA GLY A 234 6.77 -17.43 -1.29
C GLY A 234 6.91 -16.62 0.00
N HIS A 235 6.92 -15.28 -0.10
CA HIS A 235 6.93 -14.42 1.09
C HIS A 235 5.67 -14.55 1.96
N CYS A 236 4.55 -14.94 1.35
CA CYS A 236 3.27 -15.12 2.03
C CYS A 236 3.08 -16.53 2.60
N GLU A 237 3.97 -17.48 2.26
CA GLU A 237 3.81 -18.88 2.61
C GLU A 237 3.70 -19.07 4.13
N GLY A 238 2.62 -19.74 4.55
CA GLY A 238 2.33 -19.97 5.97
C GLY A 238 1.85 -18.74 6.76
N VAL A 239 1.75 -17.55 6.14
CA VAL A 239 1.30 -16.30 6.78
C VAL A 239 -0.08 -15.87 6.26
N VAL A 240 -0.26 -15.87 4.94
CA VAL A 240 -1.49 -15.49 4.26
C VAL A 240 -2.00 -16.70 3.49
N ASP A 241 -3.33 -16.84 3.38
CA ASP A 241 -3.93 -17.92 2.60
C ASP A 241 -3.53 -17.80 1.12
N SER A 242 -2.91 -18.84 0.56
CA SER A 242 -2.42 -18.81 -0.83
C SER A 242 -3.54 -18.70 -1.86
N SER A 243 -4.76 -19.10 -1.50
CA SER A 243 -5.94 -19.03 -2.38
C SER A 243 -6.54 -17.63 -2.50
N CYS A 244 -6.16 -16.67 -1.64
CA CYS A 244 -6.79 -15.36 -1.62
C CYS A 244 -6.46 -14.49 -2.86
N TRP A 245 -5.35 -14.77 -3.53
CA TRP A 245 -4.86 -13.93 -4.63
C TRP A 245 -5.75 -14.07 -5.87
N GLY A 246 -6.28 -12.95 -6.35
CA GLY A 246 -7.21 -12.92 -7.48
C GLY A 246 -8.61 -13.42 -7.14
N GLN A 247 -8.91 -13.66 -5.86
CA GLN A 247 -10.21 -14.11 -5.39
C GLN A 247 -10.86 -13.04 -4.52
N TRP A 248 -12.17 -12.87 -4.72
CA TRP A 248 -12.97 -11.98 -3.88
C TRP A 248 -13.15 -12.60 -2.50
N LEU A 249 -12.85 -11.82 -1.46
CA LEU A 249 -13.09 -12.14 -0.07
C LEU A 249 -14.28 -11.29 0.40
N ASP A 250 -15.35 -11.94 0.84
CA ASP A 250 -16.55 -11.23 1.32
C ASP A 250 -16.48 -10.99 2.83
N VAL A 251 -16.03 -9.81 3.23
CA VAL A 251 -15.98 -9.40 4.64
C VAL A 251 -17.32 -8.78 5.01
N ASN A 252 -18.20 -9.55 5.66
CA ASN A 252 -19.56 -9.10 5.97
C ASN A 252 -20.34 -8.61 4.73
N ARG A 253 -20.21 -9.32 3.60
CA ARG A 253 -20.75 -8.95 2.28
C ARG A 253 -20.11 -7.72 1.62
N VAL A 254 -19.03 -7.18 2.21
CA VAL A 254 -18.24 -6.11 1.60
C VAL A 254 -17.04 -6.73 0.89
N PRO A 255 -16.87 -6.51 -0.42
CA PRO A 255 -15.85 -7.19 -1.19
C PRO A 255 -14.45 -6.64 -0.92
N MET A 256 -13.51 -7.55 -0.71
CA MET A 256 -12.07 -7.28 -0.67
C MET A 256 -11.36 -8.15 -1.73
N LEU A 257 -10.44 -7.59 -2.51
CA LEU A 257 -9.70 -8.31 -3.55
C LEU A 257 -8.19 -8.09 -3.45
N PRO A 258 -7.43 -9.09 -2.98
CA PRO A 258 -5.98 -9.08 -3.06
C PRO A 258 -5.50 -9.44 -4.47
N LEU A 259 -4.61 -8.64 -5.04
CA LEU A 259 -4.02 -8.84 -6.36
C LEU A 259 -2.50 -8.77 -6.29
N ILE A 260 -1.85 -9.56 -7.14
CA ILE A 260 -0.44 -9.43 -7.46
C ILE A 260 -0.37 -8.86 -8.88
N ARG A 261 0.38 -7.77 -9.07
CA ARG A 261 0.57 -7.13 -10.37
C ARG A 261 2.02 -6.76 -10.58
N ALA A 262 2.46 -6.75 -11.83
CA ALA A 262 3.78 -6.25 -12.19
C ALA A 262 3.66 -5.19 -13.28
N LEU A 263 4.55 -4.20 -13.24
CA LEU A 263 4.57 -3.13 -14.22
C LEU A 263 6.01 -2.77 -14.59
N ASN A 264 6.29 -2.71 -15.89
CA ASN A 264 7.48 -2.01 -16.37
C ASN A 264 7.17 -0.51 -16.44
N GLN A 265 7.57 0.23 -15.40
CA GLN A 265 7.51 1.69 -15.35
C GLN A 265 8.93 2.22 -15.54
N PRO A 266 9.32 2.64 -16.77
CA PRO A 266 10.65 3.15 -17.02
C PRO A 266 10.92 4.37 -16.15
N PHE A 267 12.11 4.40 -15.56
CA PHE A 267 12.60 5.52 -14.78
C PHE A 267 14.06 5.75 -15.15
N ARG A 268 14.33 6.96 -15.67
CA ARG A 268 15.68 7.45 -15.91
C ARG A 268 15.89 8.63 -14.98
N ASN A 269 16.90 8.56 -14.14
CA ASN A 269 17.25 9.71 -13.32
C ASN A 269 17.85 10.76 -14.25
N CYS A 270 17.24 11.94 -14.36
CA CYS A 270 17.83 13.05 -15.12
C CYS A 270 19.02 13.61 -14.31
N GLY A 271 20.17 12.94 -14.42
CA GLY A 271 21.37 13.31 -13.67
C GLY A 271 22.57 12.37 -13.84
N ASP A 272 22.62 11.60 -14.94
CA ASP A 272 23.88 11.06 -15.46
C ASP A 272 24.37 11.96 -16.61
#